data_AF-A0A2I8EVD6-F1
#
_entry.id   AF-A0A2I8EVD6-F1
#
_cell.length_a   1.000
_cell.length_b   1.000
_cell.length_c   1.000
_cell.angle_alpha   90.00
_cell.angle_beta   90.00
_cell.angle_gamma   90.00
#
_symmetry.space_group_name_H-M   'P 1'
#
loop_
_entity.id
_entity.type
_entity.pdbx_description
1 polymer ?
#
loop_
_entity_poly.entity_id
_entity_poly.type
_entity_poly.pdbx_seq_one_letter_code
_entity_poly.pdbx_strand_id
1 'polypeptide(L)'
;MKFAFAFIAFMVAAKAAFGCSPSLFEEGTLVAFEQEVTVLLKEHRNASVIDFNFLPSQCKSWPQKPGYAILAKPYLYENGRNGERYFGMVVAVANETTGKVLSKINEENLMAADAVEPSEVSIDVANYAIKSGHLAFGVRTTRRNYSDTAPVRKEVMNLYVLDQGPLRKVINLLPMNSYSGEGNGDCAFSGTENSATLIILSGKTNGYYDFRERFRTVHIEYVKGGSECKKKEGRAKIKDYVLKYNGTTYEIPQVLQVDAN
;
A
#
# COMPACT_ATOMS: atom_id res chain seq x y z
N MET A 1 -19.31 -55.99 36.66
CA MET A 1 -19.47 -54.79 35.83
C MET A 1 -18.11 -54.12 35.63
N LYS A 2 -17.50 -54.25 34.45
CA LYS A 2 -16.33 -53.46 34.03
C LYS A 2 -16.73 -52.79 32.72
N PHE A 3 -16.94 -51.47 32.74
CA PHE A 3 -17.09 -50.67 31.52
C PHE A 3 -15.74 -50.04 31.21
N ALA A 4 -15.13 -50.46 30.10
CA ALA A 4 -13.98 -49.80 29.51
C ALA A 4 -14.52 -48.71 28.57
N PHE A 5 -14.30 -47.44 28.92
CA PHE A 5 -14.53 -46.32 28.01
C PHE A 5 -13.26 -46.11 27.17
N ALA A 6 -13.35 -46.40 25.88
CA ALA A 6 -12.35 -46.01 24.90
C ALA A 6 -12.50 -44.51 24.63
N PHE A 7 -11.49 -43.72 25.00
CA PHE A 7 -11.36 -42.33 24.57
C PHE A 7 -10.86 -42.33 23.12
N ILE A 8 -11.77 -42.07 22.17
CA ILE A 8 -11.41 -41.74 20.79
C ILE A 8 -10.93 -40.29 20.80
N ALA A 9 -9.62 -40.10 20.75
CA ALA A 9 -9.02 -38.80 20.50
C ALA A 9 -9.30 -38.40 19.05
N PHE A 10 -10.33 -37.56 18.85
CA PHE A 10 -10.51 -36.84 17.59
C PHE A 10 -9.37 -35.83 17.47
N MET A 11 -8.25 -36.23 16.84
CA MET A 11 -7.27 -35.29 16.33
C MET A 11 -7.94 -34.51 15.20
N VAL A 12 -8.51 -33.35 15.53
CA VAL A 12 -8.79 -32.31 14.54
C VAL A 12 -7.41 -31.87 14.04
N ALA A 13 -7.02 -32.41 12.88
CA ALA A 13 -5.88 -31.87 12.15
C ALA A 13 -6.17 -30.39 11.89
N ALA A 14 -5.49 -29.51 12.61
CA ALA A 14 -5.44 -28.11 12.25
C ALA A 14 -4.86 -28.07 10.84
N LYS A 15 -5.72 -27.85 9.83
CA LYS A 15 -5.28 -27.49 8.48
C LYS A 15 -4.34 -26.31 8.70
N ALA A 16 -3.05 -26.52 8.46
CA ALA A 16 -2.10 -25.43 8.37
C ALA A 16 -2.71 -24.42 7.40
N ALA A 17 -3.03 -23.23 7.90
CA ALA A 17 -3.44 -22.13 7.05
C ALA A 17 -2.22 -21.83 6.19
N PHE A 18 -2.20 -22.36 4.97
CA PHE A 18 -1.27 -21.95 3.94
C PHE A 18 -1.62 -20.50 3.61
N GLY A 19 -1.09 -19.58 4.42
CA GLY A 19 -1.13 -18.15 4.14
C GLY A 19 -0.25 -17.87 2.93
N CYS A 20 -0.55 -16.77 2.23
CA CYS A 20 0.21 -16.17 1.13
C CYS A 20 1.64 -16.69 0.94
N SER A 21 1.77 -17.78 0.19
CA SER A 21 3.03 -18.27 -0.36
C SER A 21 3.16 -17.69 -1.77
N PRO A 22 4.36 -17.35 -2.27
CA PRO A 22 4.55 -17.04 -3.68
C PRO A 22 3.96 -18.12 -4.62
N SER A 23 3.85 -19.36 -4.15
CA SER A 23 3.23 -20.48 -4.89
C SER A 23 1.69 -20.49 -4.90
N LEU A 24 1.04 -19.68 -4.06
CA LEU A 24 -0.44 -19.61 -3.98
C LEU A 24 -1.05 -18.83 -5.15
N PHE A 25 -0.28 -17.91 -5.71
CA PHE A 25 -0.61 -17.26 -6.97
C PHE A 25 0.25 -17.93 -8.02
N GLU A 26 -0.33 -18.92 -8.70
CA GLU A 26 0.35 -19.61 -9.80
C GLU A 26 0.88 -18.58 -10.80
N GLU A 27 2.02 -18.88 -11.43
CA GLU A 27 2.63 -18.07 -12.48
C GLU A 27 1.61 -17.63 -13.54
N GLY A 28 0.62 -18.49 -13.84
CA GLY A 28 -0.50 -18.19 -14.72
C GLY A 28 -1.35 -16.97 -14.31
N THR A 29 -1.53 -16.68 -13.02
CA THR A 29 -2.28 -15.50 -12.57
C THR A 29 -1.50 -14.21 -12.87
N LEU A 30 -0.19 -14.19 -12.60
CA LEU A 30 0.64 -13.03 -12.88
C LEU A 30 0.80 -12.81 -14.39
N VAL A 31 0.94 -13.89 -15.17
CA VAL A 31 0.95 -13.83 -16.64
C VAL A 31 -0.38 -13.27 -17.17
N ALA A 32 -1.52 -13.71 -16.63
CA ALA A 32 -2.82 -13.18 -17.03
C ALA A 32 -2.95 -11.67 -16.70
N PHE A 33 -2.40 -11.22 -15.57
CA PHE A 33 -2.35 -9.79 -15.25
C PHE A 33 -1.48 -9.01 -16.24
N GLU A 34 -0.30 -9.52 -16.57
CA GLU A 34 0.62 -8.88 -17.51
C GLU A 34 -0.02 -8.71 -18.90
N GLN A 35 -0.66 -9.77 -19.39
CA GLN A 35 -1.36 -9.74 -20.68
C GLN A 35 -2.48 -8.71 -20.70
N GLU A 36 -3.33 -8.70 -19.67
CA GLU A 36 -4.44 -7.76 -19.58
C GLU A 36 -3.95 -6.30 -19.48
N VAL A 37 -2.96 -6.05 -18.61
CA VAL A 37 -2.35 -4.71 -18.47
C VAL A 37 -1.74 -4.26 -19.79
N THR A 38 -1.03 -5.14 -20.50
CA THR A 38 -0.39 -4.82 -21.79
C THR A 38 -1.43 -4.44 -22.83
N VAL A 39 -2.55 -5.17 -22.92
CA VAL A 39 -3.65 -4.85 -23.84
C VAL A 39 -4.26 -3.50 -23.49
N LEU A 40 -4.63 -3.28 -22.23
CA LEU A 40 -5.28 -2.04 -21.76
C LEU A 40 -4.42 -0.79 -22.01
N LEU A 41 -3.12 -0.85 -21.69
CA LEU A 41 -2.21 0.28 -21.90
C LEU A 41 -2.01 0.58 -23.38
N LYS A 42 -1.91 -0.45 -24.21
CA LYS A 42 -1.76 -0.25 -25.66
C LYS A 42 -2.99 0.40 -26.26
N GLU A 43 -4.18 -0.11 -25.93
CA GLU A 43 -5.45 0.33 -26.52
C GLU A 43 -5.90 1.70 -26.01
N HIS A 44 -5.78 1.97 -24.71
CA HIS A 44 -6.37 3.17 -24.10
C HIS A 44 -5.37 4.31 -23.87
N ARG A 45 -4.07 4.03 -23.86
CA ARG A 45 -3.04 4.99 -23.42
C ARG A 45 -1.93 5.23 -24.45
N ASN A 46 -1.89 4.48 -25.55
CA ASN A 46 -0.74 4.46 -26.45
C ASN A 46 0.57 4.22 -25.66
N ALA A 47 0.55 3.23 -24.79
CA ALA A 47 1.60 2.96 -23.84
C ALA A 47 2.03 1.48 -23.88
N SER A 48 3.26 1.21 -23.44
CA SER A 48 3.84 -0.14 -23.42
C SER A 48 4.38 -0.46 -22.05
N VAL A 49 4.08 -1.65 -21.53
CA VAL A 49 4.74 -2.17 -20.32
C VAL A 49 6.24 -2.28 -20.60
N ILE A 50 7.06 -1.71 -19.72
CA ILE A 50 8.53 -1.79 -19.81
C ILE A 50 9.03 -2.94 -18.94
N ASP A 51 8.51 -3.02 -17.71
CA ASP A 51 8.95 -3.99 -16.73
C ASP A 51 7.78 -4.36 -15.81
N PHE A 52 7.22 -5.55 -16.03
CA PHE A 52 6.19 -6.10 -15.17
C PHE A 52 6.75 -6.66 -13.86
N ASN A 53 8.07 -6.82 -13.74
CA ASN A 53 8.77 -7.33 -12.57
C ASN A 53 9.63 -6.28 -11.85
N PHE A 54 9.37 -5.00 -12.15
CA PHE A 54 10.08 -3.84 -11.58
C PHE A 54 10.20 -3.89 -10.04
N LEU A 55 9.10 -4.27 -9.37
CA LEU A 55 9.08 -4.55 -7.94
C LEU A 55 8.44 -5.92 -7.68
N PRO A 56 8.83 -6.59 -6.58
CA PRO A 56 8.26 -7.90 -6.23
C PRO A 56 6.76 -7.79 -5.95
N SER A 57 6.00 -8.81 -6.39
CA SER A 57 4.61 -8.95 -5.99
C SER A 57 4.49 -9.10 -4.47
N GLN A 58 3.47 -8.46 -3.91
CA GLN A 58 3.15 -8.59 -2.49
C GLN A 58 1.91 -9.44 -2.32
N CYS A 59 1.93 -10.34 -1.35
CA CYS A 59 0.81 -11.18 -0.98
C CYS A 59 0.63 -11.13 0.53
N LYS A 60 -0.59 -10.87 1.00
CA LYS A 60 -0.90 -10.98 2.42
C LYS A 60 -2.29 -11.55 2.67
N SER A 61 -2.39 -12.49 3.60
CA SER A 61 -3.66 -12.94 4.17
C SER A 61 -4.40 -11.76 4.79
N TRP A 62 -5.74 -11.74 4.71
CA TRP A 62 -6.56 -10.69 5.31
C TRP A 62 -7.14 -11.16 6.65
N PRO A 63 -6.55 -10.84 7.81
CA PRO A 63 -6.90 -11.49 9.08
C PRO A 63 -8.36 -11.26 9.50
N GLN A 64 -8.92 -10.11 9.15
CA GLN A 64 -10.30 -9.75 9.47
C GLN A 64 -11.32 -10.31 8.47
N LYS A 65 -10.87 -10.91 7.36
CA LYS A 65 -11.69 -11.65 6.40
C LYS A 65 -11.02 -13.00 6.08
N PRO A 66 -11.13 -14.01 6.98
CA PRO A 66 -10.51 -15.31 6.78
C PRO A 66 -10.89 -15.96 5.44
N GLY A 67 -9.94 -16.60 4.77
CA GLY A 67 -10.15 -17.20 3.45
C GLY A 67 -9.98 -16.22 2.29
N TYR A 68 -9.67 -14.95 2.57
CA TYR A 68 -9.30 -13.95 1.57
C TYR A 68 -7.81 -13.59 1.67
N ALA A 69 -7.16 -13.50 0.52
CA ALA A 69 -5.81 -12.99 0.37
C ALA A 69 -5.82 -11.72 -0.49
N ILE A 70 -4.89 -10.81 -0.22
CA ILE A 70 -4.65 -9.58 -0.97
C ILE A 70 -3.37 -9.76 -1.77
N LEU A 71 -3.41 -9.39 -3.05
CA LEU A 71 -2.26 -9.35 -3.95
C LEU A 71 -2.07 -7.91 -4.47
N ALA A 72 -0.84 -7.44 -4.48
CA ALA A 72 -0.45 -6.22 -5.16
C ALA A 72 0.72 -6.52 -6.11
N LYS A 73 0.50 -6.31 -7.42
CA LYS A 73 1.49 -6.51 -8.47
C LYS A 73 1.83 -5.17 -9.13
N PRO A 74 2.94 -4.53 -8.71
CA PRO A 74 3.43 -3.31 -9.35
C PRO A 74 4.03 -3.59 -10.72
N TYR A 75 4.01 -2.59 -11.60
CA TYR A 75 4.66 -2.63 -12.91
C TYR A 75 5.04 -1.21 -13.37
N LEU A 76 5.98 -1.12 -14.32
CA LEU A 76 6.30 0.11 -15.03
C LEU A 76 5.85 0.06 -16.48
N TYR A 77 5.40 1.20 -16.99
CA TYR A 77 5.11 1.38 -18.40
C TYR A 77 5.62 2.73 -18.91
N GLU A 78 5.78 2.83 -20.22
CA GLU A 78 6.17 4.04 -20.92
C GLU A 78 5.00 4.56 -21.75
N ASN A 79 4.81 5.88 -21.74
CA ASN A 79 3.91 6.54 -22.67
C ASN A 79 4.59 6.69 -24.04
N GLY A 80 4.00 6.11 -25.08
CA GLY A 80 4.57 6.10 -26.42
C GLY A 80 4.58 7.44 -27.16
N ARG A 81 4.01 8.52 -26.58
CA ARG A 81 4.02 9.87 -27.17
C ARG A 81 5.20 10.71 -26.71
N ASN A 82 5.57 10.61 -25.43
CA ASN A 82 6.58 11.48 -24.81
C ASN A 82 7.70 10.72 -24.09
N GLY A 83 7.64 9.39 -24.03
CA GLY A 83 8.65 8.56 -23.36
C GLY A 83 8.59 8.64 -21.83
N GLU A 84 7.57 9.30 -21.26
CA GLU A 84 7.45 9.38 -19.81
C GLU A 84 7.11 8.02 -19.21
N ARG A 85 7.80 7.69 -18.12
CA ARG A 85 7.63 6.43 -17.40
C ARG A 85 6.66 6.64 -16.25
N TYR A 86 5.81 5.64 -16.05
CA TYR A 86 4.77 5.66 -15.04
C TYR A 86 4.72 4.34 -14.29
N PHE A 87 4.33 4.45 -13.03
CA PHE A 87 4.11 3.33 -12.14
C PHE A 87 2.62 2.99 -12.08
N GLY A 88 2.31 1.73 -12.41
CA GLY A 88 0.99 1.15 -12.26
C GLY A 88 1.00 -0.02 -11.28
N MET A 89 -0.18 -0.43 -10.84
CA MET A 89 -0.31 -1.57 -9.94
C MET A 89 -1.64 -2.28 -10.13
N VAL A 90 -1.59 -3.60 -10.28
CA VAL A 90 -2.78 -4.44 -10.14
C VAL A 90 -2.96 -4.78 -8.68
N VAL A 91 -4.11 -4.42 -8.09
CA VAL A 91 -4.50 -4.82 -6.73
C VAL A 91 -5.65 -5.81 -6.85
N ALA A 92 -5.54 -6.96 -6.21
CA ALA A 92 -6.52 -8.02 -6.28
C ALA A 92 -6.84 -8.60 -4.90
N VAL A 93 -8.07 -9.08 -4.76
CA VAL A 93 -8.49 -9.96 -3.68
C VAL A 93 -8.76 -11.33 -4.27
N ALA A 94 -8.21 -12.38 -3.65
CA ALA A 94 -8.32 -13.75 -4.10
C ALA A 94 -8.79 -14.67 -2.96
N ASN A 95 -9.26 -15.86 -3.33
CA ASN A 95 -9.47 -16.94 -2.39
C ASN A 95 -8.10 -17.42 -1.87
N GLU A 96 -7.91 -17.38 -0.56
CA GLU A 96 -6.63 -17.70 0.10
C GLU A 96 -6.25 -19.19 -0.04
N THR A 97 -7.21 -20.08 -0.26
CA THR A 97 -6.93 -21.53 -0.42
C THR A 97 -6.66 -21.89 -1.86
N THR A 98 -7.42 -21.33 -2.81
CA THR A 98 -7.36 -21.75 -4.22
C THR A 98 -6.57 -20.80 -5.12
N GLY A 99 -6.12 -19.64 -4.61
CA GLY A 99 -5.46 -18.60 -5.40
C GLY A 99 -6.38 -17.87 -6.41
N LYS A 100 -7.66 -18.27 -6.51
CA LYS A 100 -8.59 -17.74 -7.50
C LYS A 100 -8.87 -16.26 -7.21
N VAL A 101 -8.55 -15.40 -8.17
CA VAL A 101 -8.88 -13.96 -8.11
C VAL A 101 -10.39 -13.78 -8.07
N LEU A 102 -10.88 -13.10 -7.04
CA LEU A 102 -12.30 -12.83 -6.80
C LEU A 102 -12.68 -11.44 -7.32
N SER A 103 -11.79 -10.46 -7.16
CA SER A 103 -11.94 -9.13 -7.73
C SER A 103 -10.58 -8.44 -7.84
N LYS A 104 -10.44 -7.52 -8.78
CA LYS A 104 -9.20 -6.74 -8.98
C LYS A 104 -9.49 -5.36 -9.51
N ILE A 105 -8.52 -4.48 -9.36
CA ILE A 105 -8.46 -3.15 -9.97
C ILE A 105 -7.07 -2.94 -10.54
N ASN A 106 -6.99 -2.39 -11.75
CA ASN A 106 -5.73 -1.96 -12.34
C ASN A 106 -5.58 -0.44 -12.16
N GLU A 107 -4.64 -0.04 -11.31
CA GLU A 107 -4.33 1.35 -11.04
C GLU A 107 -3.24 1.81 -12.01
N GLU A 108 -3.65 2.12 -13.24
CA GLU A 108 -2.70 2.32 -14.32
C GLU A 108 -1.87 3.60 -14.20
N ASN A 109 -2.29 4.62 -13.45
CA ASN A 109 -1.54 5.87 -13.33
C ASN A 109 -1.43 6.29 -11.86
N LEU A 110 -0.69 5.51 -11.08
CA LEU A 110 -0.52 5.84 -9.66
C LEU A 110 0.40 7.04 -9.45
N MET A 111 1.46 7.12 -10.25
CA MET A 111 2.51 8.15 -10.15
C MET A 111 3.47 8.05 -11.32
N ALA A 112 4.13 9.15 -11.68
CA ALA A 112 5.27 9.10 -12.59
C ALA A 112 6.46 8.35 -11.96
N ALA A 113 7.35 7.82 -12.81
CA ALA A 113 8.57 7.13 -12.41
C ALA A 113 9.79 7.84 -13.03
N ASP A 114 10.22 8.92 -12.38
CA ASP A 114 11.37 9.76 -12.75
C ASP A 114 12.32 9.92 -11.53
N ALA A 115 12.92 11.08 -11.29
CA ALA A 115 13.93 11.34 -10.26
C ALA A 115 13.61 10.82 -8.84
N VAL A 116 12.32 10.66 -8.49
CA VAL A 116 11.87 9.99 -7.27
C VAL A 116 11.10 8.73 -7.67
N GLU A 117 11.80 7.60 -7.78
CA GLU A 117 11.26 6.35 -8.30
C GLU A 117 10.50 5.56 -7.22
N PRO A 118 9.46 4.79 -7.58
CA PRO A 118 8.90 3.78 -6.68
C PRO A 118 9.97 2.76 -6.30
N SER A 119 9.99 2.37 -5.03
CA SER A 119 11.05 1.53 -4.45
C SER A 119 10.52 0.41 -3.57
N GLU A 120 9.28 0.51 -3.10
CA GLU A 120 8.66 -0.52 -2.26
C GLU A 120 7.14 -0.48 -2.40
N VAL A 121 6.53 -1.65 -2.33
CA VAL A 121 5.09 -1.83 -2.14
C VAL A 121 4.89 -2.74 -0.94
N SER A 122 3.90 -2.44 -0.10
CA SER A 122 3.51 -3.32 1.01
C SER A 122 2.00 -3.31 1.23
N ILE A 123 1.48 -4.39 1.82
CA ILE A 123 0.05 -4.54 2.13
C ILE A 123 -0.18 -4.30 3.63
N ASP A 124 -1.06 -3.35 3.91
CA ASP A 124 -1.49 -2.97 5.25
C ASP A 124 -2.88 -3.55 5.55
N VAL A 125 -2.94 -4.50 6.47
CA VAL A 125 -4.18 -5.18 6.89
C VAL A 125 -4.60 -4.77 8.30
N ALA A 126 -4.27 -3.53 8.72
CA ALA A 126 -4.87 -2.96 9.91
C ALA A 126 -6.41 -2.93 9.78
N ASN A 127 -7.10 -2.84 10.92
CA ASN A 127 -8.56 -2.94 10.97
C ASN A 127 -9.22 -1.63 10.49
N TYR A 128 -9.19 -1.35 9.19
CA TYR A 128 -9.80 -0.18 8.57
C TYR A 128 -11.31 -0.37 8.35
N ALA A 129 -12.09 -0.37 9.43
CA ALA A 129 -13.55 -0.39 9.32
C ALA A 129 -14.08 0.91 8.70
N ILE A 130 -14.70 0.80 7.53
CA ILE A 130 -15.27 1.95 6.80
C ILE A 130 -16.78 2.10 7.05
N LYS A 131 -17.45 1.01 7.40
CA LYS A 131 -18.86 0.95 7.83
C LYS A 131 -19.04 -0.32 8.67
N SER A 132 -20.14 -0.43 9.40
CA SER A 132 -20.47 -1.66 10.12
C SER A 132 -20.40 -2.88 9.18
N GLY A 133 -19.58 -3.88 9.53
CA GLY A 133 -19.37 -5.10 8.74
C GLY A 133 -18.55 -4.94 7.46
N HIS A 134 -18.06 -3.74 7.13
CA HIS A 134 -17.29 -3.47 5.91
C HIS A 134 -15.90 -2.95 6.26
N LEU A 135 -14.90 -3.71 5.81
CA LEU A 135 -13.49 -3.49 6.11
C LEU A 135 -12.73 -3.19 4.83
N ALA A 136 -11.87 -2.20 4.89
CA ALA A 136 -10.87 -1.91 3.87
C ALA A 136 -9.51 -2.52 4.25
N PHE A 137 -8.62 -2.59 3.26
CA PHE A 137 -7.18 -2.82 3.44
C PHE A 137 -6.40 -1.73 2.73
N GLY A 138 -5.17 -1.48 3.18
CA GLY A 138 -4.26 -0.54 2.57
C GLY A 138 -3.25 -1.22 1.65
N VAL A 139 -2.88 -0.53 0.58
CA VAL A 139 -1.64 -0.80 -0.15
C VAL A 139 -0.78 0.45 -0.07
N ARG A 140 0.43 0.29 0.45
CA ARG A 140 1.40 1.38 0.61
C ARG A 140 2.42 1.32 -0.50
N THR A 141 2.79 2.49 -1.01
CA THR A 141 3.82 2.65 -2.04
C THR A 141 4.84 3.65 -1.54
N THR A 142 6.11 3.23 -1.45
CA THR A 142 7.23 4.11 -1.14
C THR A 142 7.95 4.50 -2.42
N ARG A 143 8.20 5.80 -2.60
CA ARG A 143 9.13 6.33 -3.61
C ARG A 143 10.34 6.97 -2.93
N ARG A 144 11.49 6.95 -3.60
CA ARG A 144 12.70 7.64 -3.16
C ARG A 144 13.56 8.06 -4.33
N ASN A 145 14.40 9.07 -4.11
CA ASN A 145 15.61 9.21 -4.91
C ASN A 145 16.77 8.48 -4.21
N TYR A 146 17.93 8.47 -4.85
CA TYR A 146 19.16 7.85 -4.33
C TYR A 146 20.27 8.89 -4.13
N SER A 147 19.90 10.17 -3.98
CA SER A 147 20.88 11.23 -3.71
C SER A 147 21.31 11.18 -2.24
N ASP A 148 22.62 11.12 -2.01
CA ASP A 148 23.19 11.18 -0.66
C ASP A 148 23.13 12.60 -0.06
N THR A 149 23.17 13.62 -0.93
CA THR A 149 23.22 15.03 -0.53
C THR A 149 21.84 15.68 -0.47
N ALA A 150 20.86 15.18 -1.23
CA ALA A 150 19.48 15.67 -1.22
C ALA A 150 18.47 14.50 -1.23
N PRO A 151 18.52 13.58 -0.26
CA PRO A 151 17.64 12.43 -0.22
C PRO A 151 16.17 12.84 -0.02
N VAL A 152 15.30 12.17 -0.74
CA VAL A 152 13.84 12.25 -0.63
C VAL A 152 13.29 10.84 -0.57
N ARG A 153 12.40 10.58 0.39
CA ARG A 153 11.57 9.38 0.49
C ARG A 153 10.14 9.80 0.82
N LYS A 154 9.16 9.25 0.13
CA LYS A 154 7.73 9.50 0.37
C LYS A 154 6.99 8.17 0.34
N GLU A 155 6.05 7.97 1.25
CA GLU A 155 5.17 6.83 1.29
C GLU A 155 3.73 7.33 1.26
N VAL A 156 2.94 6.73 0.38
CA VAL A 156 1.50 6.97 0.27
C VAL A 156 0.74 5.68 0.48
N MET A 157 -0.52 5.77 0.91
CA MET A 157 -1.42 4.64 1.07
C MET A 157 -2.72 4.86 0.28
N ASN A 158 -3.08 3.84 -0.49
CA ASN A 158 -4.43 3.71 -1.04
C ASN A 158 -5.21 2.74 -0.13
N LEU A 159 -6.49 3.05 0.15
CA LEU A 159 -7.39 2.09 0.79
C LEU A 159 -8.35 1.50 -0.22
N TYR A 160 -8.55 0.18 -0.13
CA TYR A 160 -9.43 -0.58 -0.99
C TYR A 160 -10.47 -1.33 -0.19
N VAL A 161 -11.68 -1.43 -0.74
CA VAL A 161 -12.77 -2.18 -0.11
C VAL A 161 -13.42 -3.15 -1.10
N LEU A 162 -13.71 -4.35 -0.60
CA LEU A 162 -14.53 -5.36 -1.28
C LEU A 162 -15.93 -5.36 -0.66
N ASP A 163 -16.88 -4.67 -1.31
CA ASP A 163 -18.26 -4.49 -0.87
C ASP A 163 -19.23 -5.19 -1.84
N GLN A 164 -19.43 -6.52 -1.68
CA GLN A 164 -20.33 -7.40 -2.48
C GLN A 164 -20.21 -7.36 -4.02
N GLY A 165 -19.44 -6.44 -4.59
CA GLY A 165 -19.20 -6.23 -6.01
C GLY A 165 -17.71 -6.01 -6.28
N PRO A 166 -17.35 -5.16 -7.26
CA PRO A 166 -15.96 -4.96 -7.63
C PRO A 166 -15.15 -4.33 -6.48
N LEU A 167 -13.87 -4.64 -6.44
CA LEU A 167 -12.90 -3.97 -5.59
C LEU A 167 -12.88 -2.47 -5.93
N ARG A 168 -13.04 -1.62 -4.91
CA ARG A 168 -13.05 -0.16 -5.08
C ARG A 168 -11.93 0.48 -4.29
N LYS A 169 -11.22 1.43 -4.89
CA LYS A 169 -10.36 2.36 -4.17
C LYS A 169 -11.22 3.43 -3.51
N VAL A 170 -11.06 3.60 -2.20
CA VAL A 170 -11.82 4.56 -1.38
C VAL A 170 -10.94 5.64 -0.74
N ILE A 171 -9.62 5.46 -0.74
CA ILE A 171 -8.65 6.53 -0.44
C ILE A 171 -7.57 6.46 -1.51
N ASN A 172 -7.19 7.60 -2.08
CA ASN A 172 -6.18 7.69 -3.14
C ASN A 172 -5.00 8.57 -2.70
N LEU A 173 -3.83 7.97 -2.55
CA LEU A 173 -2.54 8.58 -2.28
C LEU A 173 -2.48 9.35 -0.95
N LEU A 174 -2.97 8.75 0.13
CA LEU A 174 -2.87 9.33 1.48
C LEU A 174 -1.41 9.37 1.95
N PRO A 175 -0.82 10.53 2.30
CA PRO A 175 0.55 10.60 2.74
C PRO A 175 0.75 9.89 4.09
N MET A 176 1.61 8.89 4.13
CA MET A 176 1.87 8.12 5.35
C MET A 176 3.18 8.50 6.00
N ASN A 177 4.28 8.43 5.26
CA ASN A 177 5.60 8.75 5.78
C ASN A 177 6.36 9.58 4.76
N SER A 178 7.19 10.51 5.21
CA SER A 178 8.14 11.14 4.31
C SER A 178 9.41 11.54 5.01
N TYR A 179 10.48 11.64 4.25
CA TYR A 179 11.79 12.07 4.68
C TYR A 179 12.38 12.90 3.56
N SER A 180 12.85 14.11 3.86
CA SER A 180 13.54 14.95 2.88
C SER A 180 14.48 15.91 3.57
N GLY A 181 15.58 16.25 2.91
CA GLY A 181 16.49 17.28 3.40
C GLY A 181 17.72 17.40 2.53
N GLU A 182 18.70 18.11 3.06
CA GLU A 182 19.93 18.44 2.34
C GLU A 182 21.15 18.28 3.26
N GLY A 183 22.29 18.00 2.64
CA GLY A 183 23.55 17.77 3.30
C GLY A 183 24.71 17.76 2.33
N ASN A 184 25.91 17.55 2.86
CA ASN A 184 27.15 17.49 2.10
C ASN A 184 27.80 16.09 2.13
N GLY A 185 27.07 15.08 2.60
CA GLY A 185 27.59 13.73 2.86
C GLY A 185 28.13 13.56 4.29
N ASP A 186 28.83 12.45 4.56
CA ASP A 186 29.54 12.18 5.83
C ASP A 186 28.74 12.46 7.12
N CYS A 187 27.51 11.95 7.18
CA CYS A 187 26.60 12.14 8.32
C CYS A 187 26.25 13.60 8.66
N ALA A 188 26.40 14.55 7.74
CA ALA A 188 25.98 15.93 7.91
C ALA A 188 24.77 16.23 7.01
N PHE A 189 23.59 16.12 7.62
CA PHE A 189 22.30 16.25 6.95
C PHE A 189 21.31 16.95 7.86
N SER A 190 20.49 17.85 7.32
CA SER A 190 19.35 18.45 8.02
C SER A 190 18.11 18.34 7.15
N GLY A 191 16.98 18.04 7.78
CA GLY A 191 15.76 17.78 7.03
C GLY A 191 14.50 17.75 7.89
N THR A 192 13.47 17.19 7.28
CA THR A 192 12.17 16.99 7.89
C THR A 192 11.75 15.54 7.70
N GLU A 193 11.22 14.96 8.77
CA GLU A 193 10.57 13.66 8.74
C GLU A 193 9.11 13.83 9.16
N ASN A 194 8.24 13.21 8.37
CA ASN A 194 6.81 13.14 8.62
C ASN A 194 6.38 11.69 8.80
N SER A 195 5.46 11.47 9.74
CA SER A 195 4.82 10.18 9.95
C SER A 195 3.35 10.38 10.28
N ALA A 196 2.47 9.58 9.66
CA ALA A 196 1.03 9.67 9.82
C ALA A 196 0.46 8.37 10.38
N THR A 197 -0.62 8.48 11.15
CA THR A 197 -1.43 7.35 11.59
C THR A 197 -2.87 7.60 11.23
N LEU A 198 -3.50 6.62 10.58
CA LEU A 198 -4.92 6.69 10.25
C LEU A 198 -5.75 6.07 11.37
N ILE A 199 -6.71 6.83 11.89
CA ILE A 199 -7.52 6.49 13.05
C ILE A 199 -8.99 6.53 12.65
N ILE A 200 -9.76 5.50 12.99
CA ILE A 200 -11.21 5.49 12.77
C ILE A 200 -11.89 6.35 13.84
N LEU A 201 -12.79 7.23 13.42
CA LEU A 201 -13.62 8.03 14.33
C LEU A 201 -15.02 7.40 14.49
N SER A 202 -15.71 7.79 15.57
CA SER A 202 -17.12 7.43 15.78
C SER A 202 -18.07 8.21 14.86
N GLY A 203 -17.64 9.39 14.41
CA GLY A 203 -18.37 10.23 13.46
C GLY A 203 -18.59 9.53 12.13
N LYS A 204 -19.67 9.90 11.43
CA LYS A 204 -20.00 9.35 10.13
C LYS A 204 -20.40 10.43 9.14
N THR A 205 -19.96 10.30 7.91
CA THR A 205 -20.41 11.09 6.77
C THR A 205 -20.90 10.13 5.69
N ASN A 206 -22.08 10.39 5.11
CA ASN A 206 -22.68 9.55 4.07
C ASN A 206 -22.80 8.05 4.45
N GLY A 207 -22.95 7.75 5.74
CA GLY A 207 -23.09 6.38 6.25
C GLY A 207 -21.77 5.61 6.43
N TYR A 208 -20.63 6.25 6.20
CA TYR A 208 -19.28 5.72 6.40
C TYR A 208 -18.62 6.37 7.61
N TYR A 209 -17.77 5.64 8.34
CA TYR A 209 -16.99 6.20 9.45
C TYR A 209 -16.00 7.23 8.94
N ASP A 210 -15.92 8.38 9.60
CA ASP A 210 -14.88 9.37 9.30
C ASP A 210 -13.51 8.82 9.76
N PHE A 211 -12.46 9.17 9.02
CA PHE A 211 -11.09 8.90 9.45
C PHE A 211 -10.43 10.16 9.97
N ARG A 212 -9.52 10.02 10.92
CA ARG A 212 -8.56 11.05 11.30
C ARG A 212 -7.16 10.59 10.92
N GLU A 213 -6.52 11.34 10.05
CA GLU A 213 -5.09 11.24 9.87
C GLU A 213 -4.40 12.12 10.92
N ARG A 214 -3.62 11.49 11.79
CA ARG A 214 -2.75 12.18 12.74
C ARG A 214 -1.35 12.27 12.16
N PHE A 215 -0.95 13.48 11.79
CA PHE A 215 0.32 13.77 11.13
C PHE A 215 1.32 14.34 12.14
N ARG A 216 2.48 13.71 12.28
CA ARG A 216 3.60 14.16 13.12
C ARG A 216 4.75 14.60 12.22
N THR A 217 5.24 15.81 12.43
CA THR A 217 6.39 16.39 11.74
C THR A 217 7.52 16.66 12.74
N VAL A 218 8.73 16.26 12.42
CA VAL A 218 9.95 16.62 13.16
C VAL A 218 11.02 17.16 12.23
N HIS A 219 11.75 18.16 12.72
CA HIS A 219 13.05 18.50 12.13
C HIS A 219 14.07 17.47 12.62
N ILE A 220 14.94 17.05 11.72
CA ILE A 220 15.95 16.05 11.98
C ILE A 220 17.32 16.57 11.54
N GLU A 221 18.33 16.25 12.33
CA GLU A 221 19.72 16.50 11.99
C GLU A 221 20.50 15.21 12.20
N TYR A 222 21.29 14.81 11.21
CA TYR A 222 22.33 13.80 11.41
C TYR A 222 23.66 14.51 11.65
N VAL A 223 24.42 13.97 12.60
CA VAL A 223 25.80 14.38 12.86
C VAL A 223 26.68 13.14 12.99
N LYS A 224 27.94 13.27 12.58
CA LYS A 224 28.94 12.21 12.76
C LYS A 224 29.18 11.94 14.24
N GLY A 225 28.97 10.69 14.66
CA GLY A 225 29.10 10.24 16.04
C GLY A 225 30.06 9.07 16.17
N GLY A 226 31.33 9.26 15.76
CA GLY A 226 32.29 8.17 15.64
C GLY A 226 32.17 7.49 14.28
N SER A 227 32.01 6.16 14.26
CA SER A 227 31.78 5.37 13.03
C SER A 227 30.32 5.37 12.56
N GLU A 228 29.39 5.94 13.35
CA GLU A 228 27.95 5.94 13.06
C GLU A 228 27.39 7.36 12.95
N CYS A 229 26.36 7.53 12.12
CA CYS A 229 25.58 8.76 12.08
C CYS A 229 24.57 8.78 13.25
N LYS A 230 24.59 9.85 14.05
CA LYS A 230 23.63 10.04 15.15
C LYS A 230 22.52 10.98 14.71
N LYS A 231 21.28 10.54 14.84
CA LYS A 231 20.07 11.35 14.60
C LYS A 231 19.74 12.19 15.83
N LYS A 232 19.52 13.49 15.62
CA LYS A 232 18.91 14.40 16.59
C LYS A 232 17.54 14.81 16.06
N GLU A 233 16.53 14.72 16.91
CA GLU A 233 15.18 15.19 16.59
C GLU A 233 14.88 16.50 17.33
N GLY A 234 14.33 17.46 16.58
CA GLY A 234 13.70 18.63 17.18
C GLY A 234 12.35 18.31 17.81
N ARG A 235 11.69 19.35 18.32
CA ARG A 235 10.33 19.22 18.88
C ARG A 235 9.33 18.81 17.79
N ALA A 236 8.56 17.77 18.07
CA ALA A 236 7.49 17.32 17.18
C ALA A 236 6.32 18.32 17.12
N LYS A 237 5.82 18.54 15.90
CA LYS A 237 4.56 19.23 15.62
C LYS A 237 3.52 18.19 15.21
N ILE A 238 2.32 18.27 15.78
CA ILE A 238 1.23 17.34 15.48
C ILE A 238 0.08 18.12 14.86
N LYS A 239 -0.48 17.60 13.77
CA LYS A 239 -1.71 18.08 13.14
C LYS A 239 -2.65 16.90 12.95
N ASP A 240 -3.95 17.15 13.10
CA ASP A 240 -4.99 16.16 12.88
C ASP A 240 -5.87 16.63 11.71
N TYR A 241 -6.14 15.74 10.77
CA TYR A 241 -6.97 16.00 9.60
C TYR A 241 -8.09 14.98 9.51
N VAL A 242 -9.33 15.45 9.36
CA VAL A 242 -10.50 14.56 9.24
C VAL A 242 -10.79 14.32 7.76
N LEU A 243 -10.78 13.05 7.37
CA LEU A 243 -11.15 12.61 6.03
C LEU A 243 -12.61 12.16 6.08
N LYS A 244 -13.44 12.75 5.22
CA LYS A 244 -14.88 12.46 5.13
C LYS A 244 -15.19 11.80 3.80
N TYR A 245 -16.10 10.83 3.83
CA TYR A 245 -16.55 10.13 2.63
C TYR A 245 -17.53 10.99 1.85
N ASN A 246 -17.25 11.29 0.58
CA ASN A 246 -18.09 12.16 -0.26
C ASN A 246 -19.19 11.42 -1.04
N GLY A 247 -19.32 10.11 -0.84
CA GLY A 247 -20.23 9.24 -1.60
C GLY A 247 -19.48 8.25 -2.48
N THR A 248 -18.23 8.55 -2.86
CA THR A 248 -17.39 7.68 -3.69
C THR A 248 -16.02 7.39 -3.07
N THR A 249 -15.38 8.40 -2.49
CA THR A 249 -14.04 8.32 -1.87
C THR A 249 -13.99 9.16 -0.61
N TYR A 250 -13.00 8.94 0.25
CA TYR A 250 -12.62 9.94 1.25
C TYR A 250 -11.80 11.04 0.58
N GLU A 251 -12.11 12.27 0.92
CA GLU A 251 -11.39 13.43 0.42
C GLU A 251 -10.15 13.69 1.27
N ILE A 252 -9.00 13.80 0.60
CA ILE A 252 -7.74 14.21 1.24
C ILE A 252 -7.71 15.74 1.22
N PRO A 253 -7.59 16.41 2.38
CA PRO A 253 -7.42 17.86 2.45
C PRO A 253 -6.29 18.34 1.55
N GLN A 254 -6.49 19.46 0.84
CA GLN A 254 -5.50 20.00 -0.10
C GLN A 254 -4.09 20.13 0.49
N VAL A 255 -4.00 20.48 1.78
CA VAL A 255 -2.71 20.65 2.48
C VAL A 255 -1.90 19.34 2.63
N LEU A 256 -2.55 18.20 2.40
CA LEU A 256 -1.95 16.86 2.43
C LEU A 256 -1.79 16.26 1.03
N GLN A 257 -2.38 16.86 -0.01
CA GLN A 257 -2.30 16.28 -1.33
C GLN A 257 -0.84 16.30 -1.79
N VAL A 258 -0.33 15.14 -2.18
CA VAL A 258 0.98 15.01 -2.81
C VAL A 258 0.81 15.17 -4.30
N ASP A 259 1.75 15.88 -4.94
CA ASP A 259 1.80 15.93 -6.40
C ASP A 259 1.99 14.50 -6.94
N ALA A 260 1.15 14.11 -7.89
CA ALA A 260 1.24 12.82 -8.58
C ALA A 260 2.40 12.76 -9.60
N ASN A 261 3.12 13.87 -9.74
CA ASN A 261 4.24 14.04 -10.66
C ASN A 261 5.52 13.31 -10.19
#